data_AF-A0A7Y0HNW0-F1
#
_entry.id   AF-A0A7Y0HNW0-F1
#
_cell.length_a   1.000
_cell.length_b   1.000
_cell.length_c   1.000
_cell.angle_alpha   90.00
_cell.angle_beta   90.00
_cell.angle_gamma   90.00
#
_symmetry.space_group_name_H-M   'P 1'
#
loop_
_entity.id
_entity.type
_entity.pdbx_description
1 polymer ?
#
loop_
_entity_poly.entity_id
_entity_poly.type
_entity_poly.pdbx_seq_one_letter_code
_entity_poly.pdbx_strand_id
1 'polypeptide(L)'
;MLYIRVIQDEYNEDLIFKLNHFVSNEDFYLKQNDIIKDMISLFFSNSSVFFRYTEYDKDLDPDKEEMRNYEFKVFYDSQCPDRSGYLSNPVREFLYNYYKSNNEKDIENIEAIKESLLINFRQTPLDNMDENVKNSIADILYDRSMLCKLTDYSKETQDFVNQKLVITSNEWNFPYNERLNSEEDLSFIRDLWVKLDGEEDIINWLKYFSSGFSCIITKDDNIYDYSYYLMYTYEEWDTDEEIVIHVFEKERGSFLKNVYPMLKLKFKDRISKINKL
;
A
#
# COMPACT_ATOMS: atom_id res chain seq x y z
N MET A 1 -15.45 7.81 -4.31
CA MET A 1 -16.45 6.77 -4.69
C MET A 1 -15.73 5.43 -4.86
N LEU A 2 -16.43 4.34 -5.23
CA LEU A 2 -15.78 3.04 -5.52
C LEU A 2 -16.23 2.54 -6.88
N TYR A 3 -15.28 2.04 -7.65
CA TYR A 3 -15.50 1.49 -8.98
C TYR A 3 -14.98 0.07 -9.08
N ILE A 4 -15.65 -0.71 -9.93
CA ILE A 4 -15.21 -2.04 -10.31
C ILE A 4 -14.97 -2.01 -11.82
N ARG A 5 -13.71 -2.16 -12.23
CA ARG A 5 -13.31 -2.24 -13.64
C ARG A 5 -13.04 -3.71 -13.96
N VAL A 6 -13.92 -4.34 -14.73
CA VAL A 6 -13.70 -5.70 -15.22
C VAL A 6 -12.94 -5.58 -16.53
N ILE A 7 -11.67 -5.94 -16.48
CA ILE A 7 -10.76 -5.77 -17.61
C ILE A 7 -11.08 -6.82 -18.66
N GLN A 8 -11.36 -6.36 -19.88
CA GLN A 8 -11.57 -7.23 -21.03
C GLN A 8 -10.28 -7.35 -21.84
N ASP A 9 -10.22 -8.33 -22.74
CA ASP A 9 -9.07 -8.47 -23.67
C ASP A 9 -8.88 -7.21 -24.56
N GLU A 10 -7.72 -7.09 -25.21
CA GLU A 10 -7.31 -5.93 -26.04
C GLU A 10 -8.32 -5.49 -27.11
N TYR A 11 -9.30 -6.33 -27.44
CA TYR A 11 -10.29 -6.09 -28.48
C TYR A 11 -11.64 -5.60 -27.97
N ASN A 12 -11.81 -5.46 -26.64
CA ASN A 12 -13.10 -5.15 -26.04
C ASN A 12 -12.99 -4.03 -25.01
N GLU A 13 -14.05 -3.21 -24.93
CA GLU A 13 -14.14 -2.17 -23.90
C GLU A 13 -14.37 -2.82 -22.52
N ASP A 14 -13.64 -2.32 -21.52
CA ASP A 14 -13.81 -2.71 -20.13
C ASP A 14 -15.24 -2.49 -19.64
N LEU A 15 -15.69 -3.34 -18.72
CA LEU A 15 -16.96 -3.14 -18.04
C LEU A 15 -16.73 -2.39 -16.76
N ILE A 16 -17.34 -1.21 -16.63
CA ILE A 16 -17.14 -0.36 -15.47
C ILE A 16 -18.45 -0.27 -14.67
N PHE A 17 -18.36 -0.54 -13.38
CA PHE A 17 -19.47 -0.43 -12.45
C PHE A 17 -19.15 0.60 -11.39
N LYS A 18 -20.07 1.53 -11.20
CA LYS A 18 -20.00 2.55 -10.16
C LYS A 18 -20.79 2.09 -8.95
N LEU A 19 -20.15 2.07 -7.78
CA LEU A 19 -20.78 1.85 -6.50
C LEU A 19 -20.90 3.17 -5.74
N ASN A 20 -22.13 3.68 -5.65
CA ASN A 20 -22.44 4.87 -4.87
C ASN A 20 -22.40 4.51 -3.38
N HIS A 21 -21.29 4.85 -2.75
CA HIS A 21 -21.14 4.79 -1.30
C HIS A 21 -20.97 6.18 -0.70
N PHE A 22 -22.01 6.63 0.01
CA PHE A 22 -21.88 7.79 0.89
C PHE A 22 -21.12 7.35 2.14
N VAL A 23 -19.91 7.86 2.32
CA VAL A 23 -19.17 7.71 3.56
C VAL A 23 -19.10 9.09 4.19
N SER A 24 -19.73 9.27 5.34
CA SER A 24 -19.57 10.47 6.17
C SER A 24 -18.11 10.58 6.61
N ASN A 25 -17.52 11.78 6.58
CA ASN A 25 -16.08 12.03 6.74
C ASN A 25 -15.42 11.42 7.99
N GLU A 26 -16.14 11.18 9.09
CA GLU A 26 -15.50 10.78 10.36
C GLU A 26 -15.04 9.29 10.43
N ASP A 27 -15.54 8.40 9.57
CA ASP A 27 -15.15 6.96 9.57
C ASP A 27 -14.71 6.45 8.19
N PHE A 28 -14.12 7.32 7.35
CA PHE A 28 -13.88 7.02 5.94
C PHE A 28 -13.17 5.67 5.71
N TYR A 29 -12.04 5.45 6.38
CA TYR A 29 -11.21 4.26 6.22
C TYR A 29 -11.85 2.97 6.76
N LEU A 30 -12.53 3.04 7.91
CA LEU A 30 -13.20 1.86 8.49
C LEU A 30 -14.35 1.40 7.61
N LYS A 31 -15.19 2.33 7.17
CA LYS A 31 -16.32 2.05 6.28
C LYS A 31 -15.85 1.60 4.89
N GLN A 32 -14.72 2.13 4.41
CA GLN A 32 -14.08 1.69 3.17
C GLN A 32 -13.67 0.21 3.25
N ASN A 33 -13.00 -0.19 4.33
CA ASN A 33 -12.57 -1.58 4.54
C ASN A 33 -13.76 -2.54 4.58
N ASP A 34 -14.88 -2.14 5.19
CA ASP A 34 -16.10 -2.96 5.22
C ASP A 34 -16.67 -3.23 3.82
N ILE A 35 -16.66 -2.21 2.94
CA ILE A 35 -17.17 -2.33 1.56
C ILE A 35 -16.25 -3.22 0.74
N ILE A 36 -14.93 -3.01 0.85
CA ILE A 36 -13.94 -3.83 0.16
C ILE A 36 -14.10 -5.28 0.62
N LYS A 37 -14.14 -5.53 1.93
CA LYS A 37 -14.39 -6.85 2.50
C LYS A 37 -15.68 -7.46 1.94
N ASP A 38 -16.79 -6.74 1.98
CA ASP A 38 -18.07 -7.21 1.44
C ASP A 38 -17.99 -7.54 -0.06
N MET A 39 -17.21 -6.79 -0.84
CA MET A 39 -16.98 -7.02 -2.27
C MET A 39 -16.16 -8.30 -2.49
N ILE A 40 -15.03 -8.46 -1.79
CA ILE A 40 -14.19 -9.67 -1.93
C ILE A 40 -14.99 -10.90 -1.48
N SER A 41 -15.79 -10.80 -0.40
CA SER A 41 -16.68 -11.87 0.08
C SER A 41 -17.63 -12.41 -0.99
N LEU A 42 -17.99 -11.63 -2.01
CA LEU A 42 -18.85 -12.12 -3.10
C LEU A 42 -18.18 -13.20 -3.96
N PHE A 43 -16.86 -13.30 -3.91
CA PHE A 43 -16.07 -14.28 -4.63
C PHE A 43 -15.83 -15.58 -3.81
N PHE A 44 -16.16 -15.59 -2.51
CA PHE A 44 -15.80 -16.66 -1.56
C PHE A 44 -16.64 -17.93 -1.62
N SER A 45 -17.84 -17.90 -2.21
CA SER A 45 -18.89 -18.90 -1.88
C SER A 45 -18.51 -20.38 -1.99
N ASN A 46 -17.46 -20.75 -2.74
CA ASN A 46 -16.70 -22.01 -2.62
C ASN A 46 -15.26 -21.84 -3.15
N SER A 47 -14.62 -20.71 -2.82
CA SER A 47 -13.32 -20.35 -3.37
C SER A 47 -12.36 -19.98 -2.25
N SER A 48 -11.09 -20.28 -2.46
CA SER A 48 -9.99 -19.86 -1.60
C SER A 48 -9.41 -18.55 -2.12
N VAL A 49 -9.06 -17.66 -1.19
CA VAL A 49 -8.54 -16.33 -1.52
C VAL A 49 -7.13 -16.18 -0.97
N PHE A 50 -6.23 -15.79 -1.86
CA PHE A 50 -4.81 -15.63 -1.57
C PHE A 50 -4.43 -14.18 -1.80
N PHE A 51 -4.08 -13.48 -0.73
CA PHE A 51 -3.59 -12.12 -0.83
C PHE A 51 -2.09 -12.12 -1.07
N ARG A 52 -1.66 -11.21 -1.93
CA ARG A 52 -0.25 -10.98 -2.22
C ARG A 52 0.29 -9.88 -1.33
N TYR A 53 1.38 -10.18 -0.62
CA TYR A 53 2.27 -9.18 -0.05
C TYR A 53 3.60 -9.25 -0.80
N THR A 54 3.98 -8.15 -1.44
CA THR A 54 5.26 -8.06 -2.14
C THR A 54 6.30 -7.53 -1.17
N GLU A 55 7.38 -8.28 -1.00
CA GLU A 55 8.61 -7.77 -0.41
C GLU A 55 9.58 -7.33 -1.49
N TYR A 56 10.33 -6.27 -1.24
CA TYR A 56 11.48 -5.92 -2.05
C TYR A 56 12.64 -5.38 -1.23
N ASP A 57 13.85 -5.53 -1.74
CA ASP A 57 15.02 -4.89 -1.19
C ASP A 57 15.10 -3.43 -1.66
N LYS A 58 14.69 -2.52 -0.79
CA LYS A 58 14.71 -1.07 -1.05
C LYS A 58 16.12 -0.54 -1.34
N ASP A 59 17.16 -1.22 -0.87
CA ASP A 59 18.55 -0.83 -1.16
C ASP A 59 18.99 -1.12 -2.59
N LEU A 60 18.26 -2.00 -3.28
CA LEU A 60 18.50 -2.37 -4.68
C LEU A 60 17.53 -1.68 -5.65
N ASP A 61 16.61 -0.86 -5.13
CA ASP A 61 15.64 -0.12 -5.93
C ASP A 61 16.35 0.95 -6.79
N PRO A 62 16.16 0.97 -8.13
CA PRO A 62 16.77 1.96 -9.01
C PRO A 62 16.35 3.40 -8.66
N ASP A 63 15.16 3.58 -8.11
CA ASP A 63 14.58 4.88 -7.77
C ASP A 63 14.86 5.27 -6.31
N LYS A 64 15.69 4.52 -5.59
CA LYS A 64 16.05 4.78 -4.18
C LYS A 64 16.45 6.22 -3.91
N GLU A 65 17.33 6.78 -4.74
CA GLU A 65 17.80 8.17 -4.57
C GLU A 65 16.67 9.18 -4.71
N GLU A 66 15.76 8.98 -5.66
CA GLU A 66 14.60 9.84 -5.88
C GLU A 66 13.65 9.76 -4.69
N MET A 67 13.29 8.54 -4.27
CA MET A 67 12.41 8.30 -3.12
C MET A 67 13.00 8.87 -1.83
N ARG A 68 14.31 8.66 -1.57
CA ARG A 68 14.99 9.23 -0.40
C ARG A 68 14.92 10.76 -0.39
N ASN A 69 15.15 11.39 -1.52
CA ASN A 69 15.08 12.85 -1.65
C ASN A 69 13.64 13.38 -1.51
N TYR A 70 12.65 12.63 -2.01
CA TYR A 70 11.24 12.93 -1.83
C TYR A 70 10.84 12.92 -0.35
N GLU A 71 11.18 11.84 0.39
CA GLU A 71 10.91 11.71 1.83
C GLU A 71 11.54 12.85 2.63
N PHE A 72 12.81 13.18 2.32
CA PHE A 72 13.48 14.33 2.92
C PHE A 72 12.71 15.64 2.70
N LYS A 73 12.33 15.91 1.45
CA LYS A 73 11.64 17.15 1.08
C LYS A 73 10.28 17.27 1.78
N VAL A 74 9.48 16.20 1.73
CA VAL A 74 8.15 16.15 2.37
C VAL A 74 8.26 16.38 3.88
N PHE A 75 9.26 15.77 4.54
CA PHE A 75 9.49 15.98 5.97
C PHE A 75 9.98 17.41 6.29
N TYR A 76 10.92 17.93 5.50
CA TYR A 76 11.47 19.27 5.66
C TYR A 76 10.38 20.34 5.50
N ASP A 77 9.56 20.23 4.46
CA ASP A 77 8.43 21.12 4.16
C ASP A 77 7.24 20.94 5.13
N SER A 78 7.37 20.03 6.11
CA SER A 78 6.32 19.71 7.11
C SER A 78 5.00 19.24 6.48
N GLN A 79 5.08 18.56 5.34
CA GLN A 79 3.92 18.05 4.59
C GLN A 79 3.45 16.67 5.09
N CYS A 80 4.27 15.96 5.88
CA CYS A 80 3.89 14.68 6.50
C CYS A 80 3.44 14.88 7.97
N PRO A 81 2.18 14.52 8.32
CA PRO A 81 1.70 14.62 9.69
C PRO A 81 2.30 13.53 10.60
N ASP A 82 3.33 13.89 11.37
CA ASP A 82 4.01 12.98 12.30
C ASP A 82 3.47 13.10 13.75
N ARG A 83 2.22 12.69 13.97
CA ARG A 83 1.54 12.85 15.28
C ARG A 83 2.15 12.00 16.40
N SER A 84 2.76 10.86 16.07
CA SER A 84 3.36 9.94 17.04
C SER A 84 4.85 10.21 17.31
N GLY A 85 5.47 11.10 16.54
CA GLY A 85 6.91 11.33 16.58
C GLY A 85 7.72 10.20 15.91
N TYR A 86 7.08 9.34 15.13
CA TYR A 86 7.74 8.19 14.49
C TYR A 86 8.88 8.61 13.56
N LEU A 87 8.69 9.70 12.81
CA LEU A 87 9.71 10.25 11.91
C LEU A 87 10.58 11.30 12.61
N SER A 88 9.98 12.19 13.39
CA SER A 88 10.66 13.33 14.01
C SER A 88 11.57 12.94 15.17
N ASN A 89 11.26 11.88 15.94
CA ASN A 89 12.12 11.49 17.05
C ASN A 89 13.49 11.00 16.58
N PRO A 90 13.61 10.07 15.62
CA PRO A 90 14.92 9.70 15.05
C PRO A 90 15.72 10.90 14.51
N VAL A 91 15.05 11.85 13.84
CA VAL A 91 15.70 13.06 13.32
C VAL A 91 16.18 13.97 14.46
N ARG A 92 15.37 14.18 15.51
CA ARG A 92 15.76 14.93 16.71
C ARG A 92 16.98 14.31 17.39
N GLU A 93 17.01 12.99 17.54
CA GLU A 93 18.16 12.28 18.10
C GLU A 93 19.42 12.48 17.26
N PHE A 94 19.30 12.34 15.94
CA PHE A 94 20.41 12.58 15.03
C PHE A 94 20.94 14.01 15.14
N LEU A 95 20.06 15.02 15.06
CA LEU A 95 20.42 16.42 15.17
C LEU A 95 21.09 16.74 16.51
N TYR A 96 20.59 16.18 17.61
CA TYR A 96 21.19 16.35 18.93
C TYR A 96 22.58 15.74 19.02
N ASN A 97 22.78 14.53 18.51
CA ASN A 97 24.08 13.89 18.49
C ASN A 97 25.09 14.65 17.62
N TYR A 98 24.64 15.15 16.46
CA TYR A 98 25.44 16.02 15.59
C TYR A 98 25.77 17.36 16.25
N TYR A 99 24.83 17.95 16.98
CA TYR A 99 25.08 19.17 17.75
C TYR A 99 26.11 18.93 18.85
N LYS A 100 25.96 17.85 19.62
CA LYS A 100 26.84 17.49 20.73
C LYS A 100 28.26 17.17 20.28
N SER A 101 28.45 16.48 19.15
CA SER A 101 29.79 16.21 18.62
C SER A 101 30.54 17.49 18.24
N ASN A 102 29.82 18.57 17.95
CA ASN A 102 30.36 19.87 17.56
C ASN A 102 30.36 20.91 18.71
N ASN A 103 29.88 20.56 19.91
CA ASN A 103 29.76 21.49 21.05
C ASN A 103 30.14 20.82 22.39
N GLU A 104 31.04 21.43 23.15
CA GLU A 104 31.56 20.87 24.42
C GLU A 104 30.74 21.27 25.68
N LYS A 105 29.50 21.75 25.53
CA LYS A 105 28.73 22.27 26.67
C LYS A 105 27.93 21.18 27.37
N ASP A 106 27.93 21.21 28.70
CA ASP A 106 26.99 20.45 29.52
C ASP A 106 25.57 21.01 29.33
N ILE A 107 24.62 20.10 29.08
CA ILE A 107 23.24 20.42 28.71
C ILE A 107 22.30 19.95 29.81
N GLU A 108 21.60 20.88 30.45
CA GLU A 108 20.64 20.58 31.53
C GLU A 108 19.22 20.24 31.02
N ASN A 109 18.91 20.53 29.75
CA ASN A 109 17.58 20.24 29.17
C ASN A 109 17.67 19.71 27.73
N ILE A 110 17.87 18.39 27.61
CA ILE A 110 18.09 17.68 26.34
C ILE A 110 16.87 17.82 25.40
N GLU A 111 15.65 17.66 25.92
CA GLU A 111 14.44 17.65 25.11
C GLU A 111 14.13 19.03 24.52
N ALA A 112 14.31 20.10 25.28
CA ALA A 112 14.17 21.46 24.75
C ALA A 112 15.19 21.76 23.64
N ILE A 113 16.41 21.22 23.75
CA ILE A 113 17.43 21.38 22.71
C ILE A 113 17.07 20.59 21.46
N LYS A 114 16.65 19.33 21.59
CA LYS A 114 16.19 18.51 20.45
C LYS A 114 15.10 19.22 19.65
N GLU A 115 14.13 19.81 20.35
CA GLU A 115 13.05 20.55 19.70
C GLU A 115 13.56 21.82 19.00
N SER A 116 14.41 22.60 19.68
CA SER A 116 15.02 23.79 19.06
C SER A 116 15.84 23.43 17.82
N LEU A 117 16.56 22.30 17.84
CA LEU A 117 17.37 21.85 16.71
C LEU A 117 16.49 21.44 15.53
N LEU A 118 15.37 20.76 15.76
CA LEU A 118 14.42 20.40 14.71
C LEU A 118 13.78 21.65 14.07
N ILE A 119 13.41 22.65 14.89
CA ILE A 119 12.88 23.94 14.40
C ILE A 119 13.93 24.65 13.54
N ASN A 120 15.17 24.74 14.03
CA ASN A 120 16.26 25.39 13.30
C ASN A 120 16.57 24.66 11.99
N PHE A 121 16.56 23.32 12.00
CA PHE A 121 16.73 22.50 10.80
C PHE A 121 15.69 22.88 9.72
N ARG A 122 14.39 22.96 10.07
CA ARG A 122 13.31 23.31 9.13
C ARG A 122 13.34 24.76 8.62
N GLN A 123 13.99 25.66 9.37
CA GLN A 123 14.08 27.07 9.02
C GLN A 123 15.36 27.42 8.25
N THR A 124 16.34 26.51 8.22
CA THR A 124 17.62 26.72 7.55
C THR A 124 17.49 26.47 6.06
N PRO A 125 17.76 27.45 5.17
CA PRO A 125 17.70 27.24 3.73
C PRO A 125 18.55 26.04 3.30
N LEU A 126 18.04 25.21 2.39
CA LEU A 126 18.68 23.94 1.98
C LEU A 126 20.12 24.13 1.45
N ASP A 127 20.40 25.25 0.79
CA ASP A 127 21.74 25.59 0.27
C ASP A 127 22.75 25.89 1.37
N ASN A 128 22.28 26.23 2.57
CA ASN A 128 23.12 26.55 3.73
C ASN A 128 23.26 25.37 4.70
N MET A 129 22.60 24.24 4.41
CA MET A 129 22.63 23.07 5.27
C MET A 129 23.83 22.19 4.95
N ASP A 130 24.48 21.67 5.98
CA ASP A 130 25.56 20.69 5.83
C ASP A 130 25.07 19.44 5.06
N GLU A 131 25.85 19.02 4.05
CA GLU A 131 25.48 17.89 3.19
C GLU A 131 25.39 16.56 3.96
N ASN A 132 26.23 16.34 4.97
CA ASN A 132 26.16 15.11 5.76
C ASN A 132 24.88 15.09 6.61
N VAL A 133 24.47 16.25 7.13
CA VAL A 133 23.20 16.40 7.84
C VAL A 133 22.02 16.11 6.90
N LYS A 134 22.02 16.68 5.68
CA LYS A 134 20.99 16.41 4.67
C LYS A 134 20.89 14.93 4.34
N ASN A 135 22.01 14.31 3.96
CA ASN A 135 22.04 12.90 3.54
C ASN A 135 21.66 11.96 4.69
N SER A 136 22.18 12.18 5.90
CA SER A 136 21.87 11.33 7.04
C SER A 136 20.40 11.40 7.45
N ILE A 137 19.78 12.59 7.41
CA ILE A 137 18.35 12.73 7.69
C ILE A 137 17.53 12.11 6.57
N ALA A 138 17.93 12.28 5.31
CA ALA A 138 17.27 11.65 4.17
C ALA A 138 17.28 10.11 4.30
N ASP A 139 18.42 9.51 4.68
CA ASP A 139 18.53 8.06 4.93
C ASP A 139 17.63 7.62 6.09
N ILE A 140 17.64 8.34 7.22
CA ILE A 140 16.76 8.04 8.37
C ILE A 140 15.29 8.05 7.97
N LEU A 141 14.86 9.03 7.18
CA LEU A 141 13.48 9.16 6.75
C LEU A 141 13.09 8.06 5.77
N TYR A 142 13.92 7.81 4.76
CA TYR A 142 13.71 6.72 3.81
C TYR A 142 13.62 5.36 4.52
N ASP A 143 14.52 5.09 5.48
CA ASP A 143 14.52 3.83 6.21
C ASP A 143 13.25 3.60 7.01
N ARG A 144 12.65 4.67 7.53
CA ARG A 144 11.46 4.62 8.39
C ARG A 144 10.17 4.64 7.58
N SER A 145 10.11 5.38 6.47
CA SER A 145 8.93 5.48 5.63
C SER A 145 8.71 4.23 4.78
N MET A 146 9.80 3.56 4.36
CA MET A 146 9.75 2.45 3.41
C MET A 146 9.71 1.11 4.13
N LEU A 147 8.49 0.59 4.36
CA LEU A 147 8.23 -0.75 4.89
C LEU A 147 8.17 -1.76 3.74
N CYS A 148 9.30 -2.35 3.39
CA CYS A 148 9.46 -3.15 2.16
C CYS A 148 9.61 -4.64 2.43
N LYS A 149 9.86 -5.05 3.68
CA LYS A 149 9.95 -6.44 4.12
C LYS A 149 8.96 -6.68 5.25
N LEU A 150 8.45 -7.91 5.38
CA LEU A 150 7.51 -8.28 6.45
C LEU A 150 8.13 -8.03 7.84
N THR A 151 9.46 -8.16 7.94
CA THR A 151 10.23 -7.88 9.15
C THR A 151 10.15 -6.43 9.62
N ASP A 152 9.76 -5.50 8.73
CA ASP A 152 9.63 -4.08 9.05
C ASP A 152 8.31 -3.79 9.79
N TYR A 153 7.36 -4.73 9.75
CA TYR A 153 6.05 -4.62 10.41
C TYR A 153 6.09 -5.12 11.86
N SER A 154 5.01 -4.84 12.59
CA SER A 154 4.83 -5.32 13.97
C SER A 154 4.90 -6.84 14.07
N LYS A 155 5.30 -7.37 15.24
CA LYS A 155 5.35 -8.81 15.48
C LYS A 155 4.00 -9.50 15.26
N GLU A 156 2.90 -8.83 15.60
CA GLU A 156 1.54 -9.30 15.36
C GLU A 156 1.26 -9.49 13.87
N THR A 157 1.59 -8.49 13.05
CA THR A 157 1.45 -8.55 11.58
C THR A 157 2.32 -9.66 10.98
N GLN A 158 3.57 -9.79 11.46
CA GLN A 158 4.48 -10.86 11.04
C GLN A 158 3.90 -12.23 11.36
N ASP A 159 3.37 -12.42 12.56
CA ASP A 159 2.82 -13.71 13.00
C ASP A 159 1.55 -14.07 12.22
N PHE A 160 0.68 -13.08 11.95
CA PHE A 160 -0.51 -13.26 11.11
C PHE A 160 -0.15 -13.76 9.70
N VAL A 161 0.81 -13.10 9.04
CA VAL A 161 1.25 -13.50 7.69
C VAL A 161 1.92 -14.86 7.71
N ASN A 162 2.87 -15.09 8.62
CA ASN A 162 3.63 -16.34 8.68
C ASN A 162 2.76 -17.58 8.97
N GLN A 163 1.70 -17.43 9.77
CA GLN A 163 0.77 -18.53 10.05
C GLN A 163 -0.07 -18.94 8.83
N LYS A 164 -0.28 -18.03 7.88
CA LYS A 164 -1.17 -18.19 6.73
C LYS A 164 -0.45 -18.21 5.38
N LEU A 165 0.87 -18.07 5.39
CA LEU A 165 1.71 -18.11 4.21
C LEU A 165 1.65 -19.49 3.56
N VAL A 166 1.28 -19.53 2.28
CA VAL A 166 1.18 -20.79 1.52
C VAL A 166 2.30 -20.90 0.50
N ILE A 167 2.60 -19.81 -0.21
CA ILE A 167 3.63 -19.81 -1.27
C ILE A 167 4.51 -18.56 -1.12
N THR A 168 5.80 -18.76 -1.30
CA THR A 168 6.76 -17.69 -1.60
C THR A 168 7.21 -17.87 -3.04
N SER A 169 7.05 -16.84 -3.86
CA SER A 169 7.43 -16.88 -5.27
C SER A 169 8.34 -15.72 -5.62
N ASN A 170 9.46 -16.03 -6.27
CA ASN A 170 10.31 -15.06 -6.95
C ASN A 170 9.99 -15.04 -8.46
N GLU A 171 8.89 -15.68 -8.86
CA GLU A 171 8.51 -15.84 -10.26
C GLU A 171 7.77 -14.61 -10.78
N TRP A 172 8.26 -14.09 -11.89
CA TRP A 172 7.85 -12.84 -12.53
C TRP A 172 6.55 -12.95 -13.33
N ASN A 173 6.17 -14.18 -13.69
CA ASN A 173 5.20 -14.47 -14.75
C ASN A 173 3.75 -14.52 -14.24
N PHE A 174 3.37 -13.62 -13.33
CA PHE A 174 1.95 -13.40 -13.08
C PHE A 174 1.37 -12.51 -14.20
N PRO A 175 0.26 -12.92 -14.83
CA PRO A 175 -0.25 -12.32 -16.08
C PRO A 175 -0.63 -10.83 -16.02
N TYR A 176 -0.57 -10.21 -14.84
CA TYR A 176 -0.96 -8.82 -14.60
C TYR A 176 0.09 -8.07 -13.78
N ASN A 177 1.35 -8.49 -13.89
CA ASN A 177 2.45 -7.78 -13.28
C ASN A 177 2.87 -6.63 -14.20
N GLU A 178 2.58 -5.38 -13.82
CA GLU A 178 3.01 -4.16 -14.52
C GLU A 178 4.55 -4.11 -14.71
N ARG A 179 5.29 -4.94 -13.96
CA ARG A 179 6.74 -5.13 -14.02
C ARG A 179 7.23 -5.85 -15.29
N LEU A 180 6.35 -6.33 -16.17
CA LEU A 180 6.73 -6.98 -17.44
C LEU A 180 7.45 -6.05 -18.43
N ASN A 181 7.47 -4.73 -18.16
CA ASN A 181 8.10 -3.73 -19.02
C ASN A 181 9.43 -3.18 -18.47
N SER A 182 9.94 -3.64 -17.32
CA SER A 182 11.26 -3.20 -16.83
C SER A 182 12.37 -4.12 -17.36
N GLU A 183 13.42 -3.55 -17.95
CA GLU A 183 14.63 -4.27 -18.40
C GLU A 183 15.54 -4.70 -17.23
N GLU A 184 15.05 -4.59 -15.99
CA GLU A 184 15.86 -4.62 -14.78
C GLU A 184 15.89 -6.00 -14.12
N ASP A 185 16.99 -6.30 -13.43
CA ASP A 185 17.10 -7.50 -12.60
C ASP A 185 16.24 -7.31 -11.34
N LEU A 186 15.08 -7.93 -11.34
CA LEU A 186 14.14 -7.81 -10.25
C LEU A 186 14.42 -8.82 -9.11
N SER A 187 15.54 -9.54 -9.08
CA SER A 187 15.87 -10.55 -8.05
C SER A 187 15.78 -10.07 -6.59
N PHE A 188 15.68 -8.77 -6.37
CA PHE A 188 15.42 -8.12 -5.08
C PHE A 188 13.95 -8.14 -4.64
N ILE A 189 13.01 -8.61 -5.46
CA ILE A 189 11.57 -8.67 -5.14
C ILE A 189 11.11 -10.12 -4.96
N ARG A 190 10.26 -10.38 -3.97
CA ARG A 190 9.57 -11.66 -3.77
C ARG A 190 8.13 -11.47 -3.33
N ASP A 191 7.24 -12.32 -3.79
CA ASP A 191 5.84 -12.30 -3.42
C ASP A 191 5.54 -13.37 -2.36
N LEU A 192 4.82 -12.97 -1.32
CA LEU A 192 4.26 -13.82 -0.28
C LEU A 192 2.75 -13.97 -0.53
N TRP A 193 2.30 -15.20 -0.80
CA TRP A 193 0.89 -15.52 -1.02
C TRP A 193 0.28 -16.09 0.26
N VAL A 194 -0.64 -15.34 0.84
CA VAL A 194 -1.22 -15.59 2.15
C VAL A 194 -2.68 -15.99 1.98
N LYS A 195 -3.04 -17.20 2.41
CA LYS A 195 -4.41 -17.70 2.33
C LYS A 195 -5.25 -17.11 3.45
N LEU A 196 -6.34 -16.44 3.10
CA LEU A 196 -7.29 -15.89 4.06
C LEU A 196 -8.53 -16.78 4.12
N ASP A 197 -8.90 -17.21 5.33
CA ASP A 197 -9.92 -18.26 5.55
C ASP A 197 -11.33 -17.68 5.75
N GLY A 198 -11.47 -16.36 5.86
CA GLY A 198 -12.76 -15.72 6.02
C GLY A 198 -12.70 -14.20 6.14
N GLU A 199 -13.86 -13.61 6.41
CA GLU A 199 -14.04 -12.15 6.46
C GLU A 199 -13.15 -11.46 7.51
N GLU A 200 -12.94 -12.09 8.66
CA GLU A 200 -12.09 -11.54 9.73
C GLU A 200 -10.63 -11.41 9.28
N ASP A 201 -10.12 -12.40 8.54
CA ASP A 201 -8.77 -12.35 7.99
C ASP A 201 -8.64 -11.23 6.94
N ILE A 202 -9.66 -11.01 6.10
CA ILE A 202 -9.68 -9.91 5.14
C ILE A 202 -9.64 -8.56 5.87
N ILE A 203 -10.45 -8.40 6.92
CA ILE A 203 -10.45 -7.19 7.74
C ILE A 203 -9.07 -6.96 8.35
N ASN A 204 -8.44 -7.99 8.90
CA ASN A 204 -7.10 -7.88 9.49
C ASN A 204 -6.05 -7.55 8.43
N TRP A 205 -6.12 -8.16 7.24
CA TRP A 205 -5.27 -7.82 6.12
C TRP A 205 -5.39 -6.33 5.75
N LEU A 206 -6.61 -5.84 5.55
CA LEU A 206 -6.87 -4.44 5.20
C LEU A 206 -6.45 -3.45 6.29
N LYS A 207 -6.46 -3.87 7.56
CA LYS A 207 -5.93 -3.07 8.68
C LYS A 207 -4.40 -2.99 8.66
N TYR A 208 -3.73 -4.09 8.34
CA TYR A 208 -2.25 -4.14 8.35
C TYR A 208 -1.63 -3.53 7.08
N PHE A 209 -2.30 -3.62 5.92
CA PHE A 209 -1.75 -3.28 4.61
C PHE A 209 -2.61 -2.26 3.82
N SER A 210 -3.18 -1.26 4.51
CA SER A 210 -4.26 -0.37 4.04
C SER A 210 -4.02 0.45 2.76
N SER A 211 -2.82 0.42 2.17
CA SER A 211 -2.48 1.17 0.94
C SER A 211 -2.93 0.50 -0.34
N GLY A 212 -3.32 -0.78 -0.27
CA GLY A 212 -3.98 -1.48 -1.36
C GLY A 212 -3.85 -2.98 -1.23
N PHE A 213 -4.37 -3.73 -2.21
CA PHE A 213 -4.18 -5.16 -2.23
C PHE A 213 -4.18 -5.72 -3.64
N SER A 214 -3.55 -6.88 -3.78
CA SER A 214 -3.79 -7.76 -4.90
C SER A 214 -4.13 -9.14 -4.35
N CYS A 215 -5.13 -9.80 -4.92
CA CYS A 215 -5.47 -11.15 -4.48
C CYS A 215 -5.93 -12.06 -5.63
N ILE A 216 -5.75 -13.35 -5.40
CA ILE A 216 -6.16 -14.42 -6.30
C ILE A 216 -7.33 -15.16 -5.67
N ILE A 217 -8.33 -15.46 -6.49
CA ILE A 217 -9.46 -16.32 -6.13
C ILE A 217 -9.38 -17.60 -6.95
N THR A 218 -9.31 -18.75 -6.28
CA THR A 218 -9.19 -20.07 -6.90
C THR A 218 -10.13 -21.07 -6.23
N LYS A 219 -10.48 -22.15 -6.92
CA LYS A 219 -11.31 -23.23 -6.36
C LYS A 219 -10.50 -24.32 -5.65
N ASP A 220 -9.26 -24.54 -6.10
CA ASP A 220 -8.49 -25.74 -5.77
C ASP A 220 -7.19 -25.42 -5.00
N ASP A 221 -7.16 -24.31 -4.26
CA ASP A 221 -5.98 -23.83 -3.52
C ASP A 221 -4.69 -23.63 -4.37
N ASN A 222 -4.81 -23.69 -5.70
CA ASN A 222 -3.72 -23.46 -6.63
C ASN A 222 -3.78 -22.03 -7.18
N ILE A 223 -2.80 -21.20 -6.80
CA ILE A 223 -2.74 -19.80 -7.22
C ILE A 223 -2.51 -19.64 -8.73
N TYR A 224 -1.92 -20.64 -9.41
CA TYR A 224 -1.70 -20.60 -10.85
C TYR A 224 -2.94 -20.99 -11.66
N ASP A 225 -3.91 -21.66 -11.01
CA ASP A 225 -5.20 -22.00 -11.61
C ASP A 225 -6.34 -21.14 -11.03
N TYR A 226 -6.13 -19.83 -11.05
CA TYR A 226 -7.08 -18.88 -10.51
C TYR A 226 -8.30 -18.69 -11.41
N SER A 227 -9.46 -18.36 -10.82
CA SER A 227 -10.65 -17.91 -11.54
C SER A 227 -10.64 -16.40 -11.74
N TYR A 228 -10.20 -15.65 -10.72
CA TYR A 228 -10.08 -14.20 -10.77
C TYR A 228 -8.78 -13.73 -10.13
N TYR A 229 -8.26 -12.61 -10.64
CA TYR A 229 -7.25 -11.80 -9.98
C TYR A 229 -7.86 -10.42 -9.71
N LEU A 230 -7.78 -9.94 -8.48
CA LEU A 230 -8.27 -8.64 -8.07
C LEU A 230 -7.10 -7.74 -7.72
N MET A 231 -7.17 -6.48 -8.14
CA MET A 231 -6.21 -5.45 -7.76
C MET A 231 -6.96 -4.19 -7.35
N TYR A 232 -6.58 -3.65 -6.20
CA TYR A 232 -7.09 -2.39 -5.69
C TYR A 232 -6.07 -1.30 -5.95
N THR A 233 -6.53 -0.17 -6.50
CA THR A 233 -5.73 1.04 -6.72
C THR A 233 -6.52 2.29 -6.36
N TYR A 234 -5.79 3.37 -6.09
CA TYR A 234 -6.33 4.73 -6.14
C TYR A 234 -6.03 5.30 -7.53
N GLU A 235 -7.05 5.74 -8.27
CA GLU A 235 -6.89 6.38 -9.57
C GLU A 235 -7.45 7.81 -9.53
N GLU A 236 -6.69 8.77 -10.03
CA GLU A 236 -7.17 10.16 -10.19
C GLU A 236 -8.14 10.26 -11.36
N TRP A 237 -9.42 10.53 -11.10
CA TRP A 237 -10.42 10.78 -12.14
C TRP A 237 -11.08 12.16 -11.96
N ASP A 238 -11.02 12.97 -13.01
CA ASP A 238 -11.44 14.38 -13.08
C ASP A 238 -10.82 15.31 -12.02
N THR A 239 -11.24 15.18 -10.76
CA THR A 239 -10.85 16.07 -9.65
C THR A 239 -10.62 15.36 -8.33
N ASP A 240 -10.96 14.08 -8.22
CA ASP A 240 -10.88 13.31 -6.97
C ASP A 240 -10.12 12.00 -7.19
N GLU A 241 -9.42 11.54 -6.16
CA GLU A 241 -8.88 10.17 -6.11
C GLU A 241 -10.03 9.19 -5.86
N GLU A 242 -10.14 8.22 -6.75
CA GLU A 242 -11.19 7.23 -6.76
C GLU A 242 -10.65 5.83 -6.47
N ILE A 243 -11.44 5.05 -5.72
CA ILE A 243 -11.08 3.68 -5.39
C ILE A 243 -11.50 2.79 -6.55
N VAL A 244 -10.55 2.05 -7.13
CA VAL A 244 -10.80 1.16 -8.26
C VAL A 244 -10.39 -0.26 -7.89
N ILE A 245 -11.34 -1.19 -8.01
CA ILE A 245 -11.05 -2.62 -7.98
C ILE A 245 -11.07 -3.14 -9.41
N HIS A 246 -9.89 -3.47 -9.90
CA HIS A 246 -9.68 -4.17 -11.14
C HIS A 246 -10.00 -5.65 -10.95
N VAL A 247 -10.85 -6.19 -11.81
CA VAL A 247 -11.23 -7.60 -11.85
C VAL A 247 -10.72 -8.19 -13.15
N PHE A 248 -9.77 -9.10 -13.04
CA PHE A 248 -9.25 -9.85 -14.17
C PHE A 248 -9.85 -11.26 -14.15
N GLU A 249 -10.57 -11.60 -15.21
CA GLU A 249 -11.26 -12.89 -15.34
C GLU A 249 -10.40 -13.89 -16.13
N LYS A 250 -10.21 -15.12 -15.62
CA LYS A 250 -9.60 -16.18 -16.44
C LYS A 250 -10.59 -16.70 -17.50
N GLU A 251 -11.85 -16.88 -17.12
CA GLU A 251 -12.95 -17.22 -18.03
C GLU A 251 -13.78 -15.96 -18.32
N ARG A 252 -13.81 -15.54 -19.58
CA ARG A 252 -14.50 -14.31 -20.00
C ARG A 252 -15.98 -14.32 -19.63
N GLY A 253 -16.46 -13.25 -19.01
CA GLY A 253 -17.86 -13.06 -18.63
C GLY A 253 -18.29 -13.85 -17.38
N SER A 254 -17.35 -14.53 -16.71
CA SER A 254 -17.60 -15.25 -15.46
C SER A 254 -18.06 -14.32 -14.32
N PHE A 255 -17.53 -13.10 -14.24
CA PHE A 255 -17.95 -12.03 -13.33
C PHE A 255 -19.42 -11.68 -13.54
N LEU A 256 -19.83 -11.39 -14.77
CA LEU A 256 -21.23 -11.06 -15.08
C LEU A 256 -22.19 -12.19 -14.73
N LYS A 257 -21.73 -13.44 -14.91
CA LYS A 257 -22.51 -14.65 -14.65
C LYS A 257 -22.59 -15.00 -13.16
N ASN A 258 -21.48 -14.90 -12.43
CA ASN A 258 -21.32 -15.49 -11.11
C ASN A 258 -21.28 -14.46 -9.99
N VAL A 259 -20.61 -13.31 -10.20
CA VAL A 259 -20.34 -12.33 -9.13
C VAL A 259 -21.35 -11.18 -9.18
N TYR A 260 -21.58 -10.63 -10.37
CA TYR A 260 -22.46 -9.47 -10.57
C TYR A 260 -23.89 -9.66 -10.05
N PRO A 261 -24.55 -10.85 -10.18
CA PRO A 261 -25.87 -11.06 -9.59
C PRO A 261 -25.88 -10.91 -8.07
N MET A 262 -24.85 -11.45 -7.39
CA MET A 262 -24.69 -11.31 -5.93
C MET A 262 -24.41 -9.86 -5.55
N LEU A 263 -23.62 -9.17 -6.36
CA LEU A 263 -23.28 -7.77 -6.16
C LEU A 263 -24.51 -6.86 -6.28
N LYS A 264 -25.36 -7.09 -7.29
CA LYS A 264 -26.67 -6.45 -7.42
C LYS A 264 -27.59 -6.74 -6.25
N LEU A 265 -27.62 -7.98 -5.75
CA LEU A 265 -28.44 -8.33 -4.60
C LEU A 265 -27.99 -7.60 -3.32
N LYS A 266 -26.67 -7.54 -3.11
CA LYS A 266 -26.04 -6.92 -1.93
C LYS A 266 -26.18 -5.39 -1.94
N PHE A 267 -25.89 -4.75 -3.07
CA PHE A 267 -25.82 -3.28 -3.16
C PHE A 267 -27.06 -2.62 -3.80
N LYS A 268 -27.96 -3.40 -4.40
CA LYS A 268 -29.24 -2.95 -4.97
C LYS A 268 -29.08 -1.71 -5.87
N ASP A 269 -29.80 -0.63 -5.56
CA ASP A 269 -29.83 0.60 -6.36
C ASP A 269 -28.54 1.42 -6.27
N ARG A 270 -27.56 0.97 -5.47
CA ARG A 270 -26.28 1.66 -5.28
C ARG A 270 -25.25 1.28 -6.33
N ILE A 271 -25.48 0.23 -7.12
CA ILE A 271 -24.61 -0.13 -8.24
C ILE A 271 -25.26 0.19 -9.59
N SER A 272 -24.50 0.85 -10.45
CA SER A 272 -24.84 1.05 -11.85
C SER A 272 -23.69 0.66 -12.77
N LYS A 273 -24.01 0.11 -13.95
CA LYS A 273 -23.03 -0.02 -15.05
C LYS A 273 -22.91 1.34 -15.74
N ILE A 274 -21.68 1.78 -16.00
CA ILE A 274 -21.39 2.96 -16.81
C ILE A 274 -20.66 2.51 -18.09
N ASN A 275 -20.88 3.24 -19.19
CA ASN A 275 -20.41 2.81 -20.50
C ASN A 275 -18.96 3.25 -20.78
N LYS A 276 -18.55 4.39 -20.23
CA LYS A 276 -17.19 4.92 -20.24
C LYS A 276 -17.02 5.77 -18.98
N LEU A 277 -15.76 5.92 -18.56
CA LEU A 277 -15.36 6.97 -17.65
C LEU A 277 -15.31 8.28 -18.42
#